data_AF-A0A929IQQ8-F1
#
_entry.id   AF-A0A929IQQ8-F1
#
_cell.length_a   1.000
_cell.length_b   1.000
_cell.length_c   1.000
_cell.angle_alpha   90.00
_cell.angle_beta   90.00
_cell.angle_gamma   90.00
#
_symmetry.space_group_name_H-M   'P 1'
#
loop_
_entity.id
_entity.type
_entity.pdbx_description
1 polymer ?
#
loop_
_entity_poly.entity_id
_entity_poly.type
_entity_poly.pdbx_seq_one_letter_code
_entity_poly.pdbx_strand_id
1 'polypeptide(L)'
;SYNKMFVSYLRTYERMGLTAIPMAADTGPIGGDMSHEFLILAETGESEIACHKDLLEKRWADREIDFEGDLQPIVDEFTSQYAATDEMRDPDKEKALGGDLVTARGIEVGHIFYFGTKYSEKLGADVIGPDDRKVTVEMGSYGIGVSRLVGGIIEASHDDAGIIWPESVAPFHVGLINLKAGDAKTDAACEDLYARLQAAGIEVLYDDREGRAGQKFAEMDLIGLPWQLILGPRGAENGVVELKNRASGAREEISPESALARLTG
;
A
#
# COMPACT_ATOMS: atom_id res chain seq x y z
N SER A 1 -0.27 -17.95 16.30
CA SER A 1 0.46 -17.54 15.07
C SER A 1 -0.48 -16.92 14.05
N TYR A 2 -1.57 -17.61 13.66
CA TYR A 2 -2.51 -17.15 12.63
C TYR A 2 -3.01 -15.71 12.84
N ASN A 3 -3.59 -15.39 13.99
CA ASN A 3 -4.09 -14.03 14.28
C ASN A 3 -2.98 -12.97 14.24
N LYS A 4 -1.75 -13.29 14.69
CA LYS A 4 -0.59 -12.37 14.57
C LYS A 4 -0.33 -12.03 13.10
N MET A 5 -0.41 -13.02 12.21
CA MET A 5 -0.20 -12.82 10.77
C MET A 5 -1.37 -12.12 10.09
N PHE A 6 -2.61 -12.46 10.44
CA PHE A 6 -3.80 -11.74 9.98
C PHE A 6 -3.67 -10.24 10.24
N VAL A 7 -3.36 -9.89 11.49
CA VAL A 7 -3.16 -8.49 11.91
C VAL A 7 -1.92 -7.89 11.24
N SER A 8 -0.82 -8.63 11.10
CA SER A 8 0.38 -8.11 10.40
C SER A 8 0.11 -7.79 8.93
N TYR A 9 -0.69 -8.62 8.25
CA TYR A 9 -1.02 -8.47 6.84
C TYR A 9 -1.84 -7.23 6.59
N LEU A 10 -2.94 -7.09 7.33
CA LEU A 10 -3.72 -5.88 7.26
C LEU A 10 -2.79 -4.65 7.40
N ARG A 11 -1.85 -4.64 8.39
CA ARG A 11 -1.02 -3.44 8.71
C ARG A 11 -0.09 -3.15 7.56
N THR A 12 0.43 -4.22 6.96
CA THR A 12 1.34 -4.16 5.83
C THR A 12 0.68 -3.47 4.64
N TYR A 13 -0.54 -3.89 4.27
CA TYR A 13 -1.25 -3.29 3.14
C TYR A 13 -1.67 -1.85 3.41
N GLU A 14 -2.19 -1.53 4.60
CA GLU A 14 -2.58 -0.16 4.93
C GLU A 14 -1.38 0.79 4.97
N ARG A 15 -0.22 0.34 5.46
CA ARG A 15 1.04 1.10 5.36
C ARG A 15 1.47 1.37 3.93
N MET A 16 1.02 0.56 2.97
CA MET A 16 1.25 0.77 1.52
C MET A 16 0.12 1.59 0.87
N GLY A 17 -0.77 2.20 1.65
CA GLY A 17 -1.91 2.97 1.13
C GLY A 17 -3.03 2.12 0.53
N LEU A 18 -3.02 0.80 0.77
CA LEU A 18 -4.00 -0.13 0.23
C LEU A 18 -5.07 -0.47 1.27
N THR A 19 -6.32 -0.60 0.80
CA THR A 19 -7.40 -1.21 1.58
C THR A 19 -7.55 -2.66 1.13
N ALA A 20 -6.85 -3.58 1.81
CA ALA A 20 -6.92 -5.02 1.54
C ALA A 20 -7.95 -5.68 2.47
N ILE A 21 -8.95 -6.32 1.89
CA ILE A 21 -10.06 -6.94 2.61
C ILE A 21 -9.76 -8.42 2.84
N PRO A 22 -9.78 -8.90 4.10
CA PRO A 22 -9.65 -10.32 4.37
C PRO A 22 -10.95 -11.04 3.98
N MET A 23 -10.86 -12.04 3.12
CA MET A 23 -11.99 -12.85 2.67
C MET A 23 -11.74 -14.31 3.00
N ALA A 24 -12.77 -14.99 3.49
CA ALA A 24 -12.70 -16.44 3.67
C ALA A 24 -12.50 -17.11 2.30
N ALA A 25 -11.53 -18.02 2.22
CA ALA A 25 -11.10 -18.63 0.96
C ALA A 25 -11.02 -20.16 1.08
N ASP A 26 -11.05 -20.84 -0.07
CA ASP A 26 -10.74 -22.27 -0.11
C ASP A 26 -9.28 -22.50 0.33
N THR A 27 -9.06 -23.63 0.99
CA THR A 27 -7.73 -24.10 1.40
C THR A 27 -7.02 -24.85 0.28
N GLY A 28 -7.77 -25.32 -0.74
CA GLY A 28 -7.24 -25.98 -1.92
C GLY A 28 -6.25 -27.12 -1.60
N PRO A 29 -5.18 -27.31 -2.40
CA PRO A 29 -4.20 -28.36 -2.16
C PRO A 29 -3.29 -28.09 -0.95
N ILE A 30 -3.26 -26.86 -0.42
CA ILE A 30 -2.54 -26.51 0.82
C ILE A 30 -3.26 -27.11 2.03
N GLY A 31 -4.59 -27.21 1.99
CA GLY A 31 -5.43 -27.86 3.00
C GLY A 31 -5.55 -27.06 4.30
N GLY A 32 -6.32 -27.60 5.25
CA GLY A 32 -6.68 -26.92 6.49
C GLY A 32 -8.16 -26.62 6.60
N ASP A 33 -8.54 -25.83 7.60
CA ASP A 33 -9.91 -25.36 7.86
C ASP A 33 -10.00 -23.85 8.11
N MET A 34 -8.86 -23.15 8.16
CA MET A 34 -8.78 -21.70 8.31
C MET A 34 -7.85 -21.11 7.26
N SER A 35 -8.44 -20.33 6.35
CA SER A 35 -7.77 -19.73 5.19
C SER A 35 -8.39 -18.37 4.89
N HIS A 36 -7.57 -17.34 4.72
CA HIS A 36 -8.04 -16.02 4.29
C HIS A 36 -7.14 -15.44 3.20
N GLU A 37 -7.77 -15.01 2.12
CA GLU A 37 -7.16 -14.19 1.07
C GLU A 37 -7.33 -12.72 1.41
N PHE A 38 -6.34 -11.90 1.06
CA PHE A 38 -6.37 -10.46 1.19
C PHE A 38 -6.48 -9.86 -0.20
N LEU A 39 -7.62 -9.23 -0.49
CA LEU A 39 -7.92 -8.69 -1.81
C LEU A 39 -7.99 -7.17 -1.77
N ILE A 40 -7.32 -6.53 -2.72
CA ILE A 40 -7.49 -5.09 -2.99
C ILE A 40 -8.53 -4.90 -4.08
N LEU A 41 -9.37 -3.88 -3.97
CA LEU A 41 -10.34 -3.56 -5.01
C LEU A 41 -9.63 -3.05 -6.27
N ALA A 42 -9.94 -3.63 -7.42
CA ALA A 42 -9.42 -3.20 -8.71
C ALA A 42 -10.38 -3.63 -9.83
N GLU A 43 -10.70 -2.72 -10.77
CA GLU A 43 -11.61 -3.02 -11.88
C GLU A 43 -11.12 -4.16 -12.78
N THR A 44 -9.80 -4.34 -12.87
CA THR A 44 -9.14 -5.39 -13.68
C THR A 44 -8.83 -6.65 -12.89
N GLY A 45 -9.22 -6.72 -11.61
CA GLY A 45 -8.88 -7.83 -10.71
C GLY A 45 -9.37 -9.18 -11.19
N GLU A 46 -8.67 -10.25 -10.85
CA GLU A 46 -8.94 -11.61 -11.32
C GLU A 46 -10.22 -12.23 -10.72
N SER A 47 -10.56 -11.87 -9.48
CA SER A 47 -11.66 -12.46 -8.72
C SER A 47 -12.83 -11.49 -8.59
N GLU A 48 -14.08 -11.94 -8.73
CA GLU A 48 -15.19 -11.15 -8.22
C GLU A 48 -15.29 -11.32 -6.71
N ILE A 49 -15.70 -10.24 -6.06
CA ILE A 49 -15.81 -10.18 -4.62
C ILE A 49 -17.13 -9.54 -4.21
N ALA A 50 -17.59 -9.93 -3.03
CA ALA A 50 -18.74 -9.34 -2.37
C ALA A 50 -18.41 -9.09 -0.90
N CYS A 51 -18.58 -7.86 -0.43
CA CYS A 51 -18.28 -7.49 0.95
C CYS A 51 -19.24 -6.44 1.51
N HIS A 52 -19.29 -6.33 2.83
CA HIS A 52 -19.97 -5.24 3.52
C HIS A 52 -19.17 -3.92 3.35
N LYS A 53 -19.84 -2.82 3.02
CA LYS A 53 -19.21 -1.52 2.74
C LYS A 53 -18.28 -1.02 3.86
N ASP A 54 -18.62 -1.26 5.13
CA ASP A 54 -17.84 -0.80 6.27
C ASP A 54 -16.41 -1.37 6.28
N LEU A 55 -16.16 -2.52 5.64
CA LEU A 55 -14.80 -3.07 5.49
C LEU A 55 -13.88 -2.15 4.67
N LEU A 56 -14.44 -1.32 3.79
CA LEU A 56 -13.69 -0.39 2.93
C LEU A 56 -13.25 0.88 3.66
N GLU A 57 -13.97 1.25 4.71
CA GLU A 57 -13.76 2.49 5.46
C GLU A 57 -12.89 2.28 6.69
N LYS A 58 -12.61 1.02 7.06
CA LYS A 58 -11.78 0.69 8.21
C LYS A 58 -10.34 1.18 7.99
N ARG A 59 -9.86 1.95 8.98
CA ARG A 59 -8.48 2.41 9.13
C ARG A 59 -7.96 1.99 10.49
N TRP A 60 -6.78 1.40 10.56
CA TRP A 60 -6.31 0.79 11.82
C TRP A 60 -4.79 0.58 11.90
N ALA A 61 -4.00 0.96 10.89
CA ALA A 61 -2.54 0.89 10.88
C ALA A 61 -1.87 1.64 12.04
N ASP A 62 -2.51 2.70 12.55
CA ASP A 62 -2.00 3.53 13.64
C ASP A 62 -2.44 3.05 15.03
N ARG A 63 -3.22 1.96 15.12
CA ARG A 63 -3.59 1.38 16.42
C ARG A 63 -2.34 0.78 17.09
N GLU A 64 -2.17 1.03 18.38
CA GLU A 64 -1.24 0.25 19.20
C GLU A 64 -1.81 -1.17 19.38
N ILE A 65 -1.01 -2.18 19.05
CA ILE A 65 -1.42 -3.58 19.08
C ILE A 65 -0.41 -4.35 19.92
N ASP A 66 -0.90 -4.98 20.98
CA ASP A 66 -0.15 -5.97 21.74
C ASP A 66 -0.19 -7.32 21.02
N PHE A 67 0.87 -7.64 20.28
CA PHE A 67 0.99 -8.91 19.55
C PHE A 67 1.19 -10.12 20.47
N GLU A 68 1.45 -9.93 21.76
CA GLU A 68 1.51 -11.01 22.76
C GLU A 68 0.18 -11.18 23.51
N GLY A 69 -0.75 -10.23 23.35
CA GLY A 69 -2.09 -10.28 23.91
C GLY A 69 -3.08 -11.08 23.06
N ASP A 70 -4.37 -10.95 23.41
CA ASP A 70 -5.47 -11.56 22.65
C ASP A 70 -5.80 -10.74 21.40
N LEU A 71 -5.52 -11.31 20.24
CA LEU A 71 -5.78 -10.71 18.94
C LEU A 71 -7.12 -11.16 18.33
N GLN A 72 -7.84 -12.10 18.94
CA GLN A 72 -9.12 -12.59 18.42
C GLN A 72 -10.15 -11.47 18.23
N PRO A 73 -10.31 -10.49 19.15
CA PRO A 73 -11.28 -9.40 18.96
C PRO A 73 -11.01 -8.57 17.70
N ILE A 74 -9.73 -8.42 17.31
CA ILE A 74 -9.35 -7.72 16.08
C ILE A 74 -9.76 -8.55 14.87
N VAL A 75 -9.45 -9.85 14.86
CA VAL A 75 -9.84 -10.74 13.76
C VAL A 75 -11.36 -10.75 13.61
N ASP A 76 -12.10 -10.89 14.71
CA ASP A 76 -13.57 -10.88 14.72
C ASP A 76 -14.15 -9.57 14.16
N GLU A 77 -13.50 -8.42 14.38
CA GLU A 77 -13.94 -7.14 13.81
C GLU A 77 -14.01 -7.17 12.28
N PHE A 78 -13.09 -7.91 11.63
CA PHE A 78 -13.05 -8.04 10.17
C PHE A 78 -13.85 -9.23 9.66
N THR A 79 -13.87 -10.35 10.39
CA THR A 79 -14.53 -11.59 9.94
C THR A 79 -16.00 -11.68 10.34
N SER A 80 -16.49 -10.84 11.25
CA SER A 80 -17.92 -10.76 11.59
C SER A 80 -18.76 -10.11 10.49
N GLN A 81 -18.13 -9.30 9.64
CA GLN A 81 -18.77 -8.74 8.46
C GLN A 81 -18.65 -9.71 7.29
N TYR A 82 -19.66 -9.69 6.41
CA TYR A 82 -19.64 -10.52 5.22
C TYR A 82 -18.56 -10.06 4.26
N ALA A 83 -17.67 -10.97 3.86
CA ALA A 83 -16.71 -10.80 2.79
C ALA A 83 -16.40 -12.18 2.17
N ALA A 84 -16.60 -12.31 0.86
CA ALA A 84 -16.43 -13.57 0.15
C ALA A 84 -15.91 -13.34 -1.27
N THR A 85 -15.04 -14.25 -1.70
CA THR A 85 -14.65 -14.43 -3.10
C THR A 85 -15.64 -15.35 -3.82
N ASP A 86 -15.60 -15.35 -5.15
CA ASP A 86 -16.51 -16.07 -6.06
C ASP A 86 -17.08 -17.39 -5.53
N GLU A 87 -16.22 -18.33 -5.12
CA GLU A 87 -16.62 -19.68 -4.71
C GLU A 87 -17.38 -19.72 -3.37
N MET A 88 -17.21 -18.70 -2.54
CA MET A 88 -17.74 -18.62 -1.17
C MET A 88 -18.92 -17.65 -1.03
N ARG A 89 -19.39 -17.06 -2.15
CA ARG A 89 -20.52 -16.13 -2.16
C ARG A 89 -21.83 -16.81 -1.77
N ASP A 90 -22.59 -16.15 -0.90
CA ASP A 90 -23.86 -16.62 -0.37
C ASP A 90 -24.98 -15.63 -0.76
N PRO A 91 -25.84 -15.99 -1.73
CA PRO A 91 -26.90 -15.10 -2.21
C PRO A 91 -27.89 -14.65 -1.13
N ASP A 92 -28.13 -15.46 -0.10
CA ASP A 92 -29.06 -15.11 0.98
C ASP A 92 -28.43 -14.08 1.92
N LYS A 93 -27.14 -14.21 2.22
CA LYS A 93 -26.38 -13.18 2.98
C LYS A 93 -26.25 -11.88 2.19
N GLU A 94 -25.94 -11.96 0.90
CA GLU A 94 -25.86 -10.78 0.03
C GLU A 94 -27.20 -10.03 -0.04
N LYS A 95 -28.30 -10.76 -0.19
CA LYS A 95 -29.64 -10.17 -0.18
C LYS A 95 -29.97 -9.50 1.16
N ALA A 96 -29.53 -10.09 2.28
CA ALA A 96 -29.76 -9.53 3.61
C ALA A 96 -29.00 -8.21 3.85
N LEU A 97 -27.84 -8.02 3.20
CA LEU A 97 -27.07 -6.77 3.26
C LEU A 97 -27.73 -5.60 2.54
N GLY A 98 -28.52 -5.87 1.49
CA GLY A 98 -29.24 -4.84 0.76
C GLY A 98 -28.31 -3.73 0.24
N GLY A 99 -28.53 -2.50 0.70
CA GLY A 99 -27.73 -1.33 0.29
C GLY A 99 -26.31 -1.28 0.86
N ASP A 100 -25.97 -2.17 1.79
CA ASP A 100 -24.64 -2.25 2.41
C ASP A 100 -23.71 -3.23 1.68
N LEU A 101 -24.23 -3.96 0.68
CA LEU A 101 -23.45 -4.84 -0.17
C LEU A 101 -22.63 -4.04 -1.18
N VAL A 102 -21.33 -4.33 -1.25
CA VAL A 102 -20.44 -3.88 -2.32
C VAL A 102 -19.98 -5.09 -3.11
N THR A 103 -20.22 -5.07 -4.41
CA THR A 103 -19.68 -6.04 -5.37
C THR A 103 -18.66 -5.36 -6.26
N ALA A 104 -17.48 -5.97 -6.40
CA ALA A 104 -16.40 -5.44 -7.20
C ALA A 104 -15.52 -6.59 -7.74
N ARG A 105 -14.45 -6.23 -8.45
CA ARG A 105 -13.35 -7.13 -8.75
C ARG A 105 -12.17 -6.83 -7.82
N GLY A 106 -11.37 -7.85 -7.53
CA GLY A 106 -10.24 -7.72 -6.63
C GLY A 106 -9.01 -8.49 -7.10
N ILE A 107 -7.84 -8.00 -6.68
CA ILE A 107 -6.53 -8.64 -6.89
C ILE A 107 -6.09 -9.26 -5.58
N GLU A 108 -5.76 -10.55 -5.59
CA GLU A 108 -5.25 -11.24 -4.42
C GLU A 108 -3.79 -10.85 -4.19
N VAL A 109 -3.51 -10.16 -3.08
CA VAL A 109 -2.18 -9.66 -2.72
C VAL A 109 -1.51 -10.46 -1.60
N GLY A 110 -2.24 -11.38 -0.98
CA GLY A 110 -1.68 -12.35 -0.05
C GLY A 110 -2.70 -13.32 0.52
N HIS A 111 -2.17 -14.39 1.10
CA HIS A 111 -2.95 -15.52 1.57
C HIS A 111 -2.32 -16.09 2.83
N ILE A 112 -3.15 -16.33 3.84
CA ILE A 112 -2.76 -17.00 5.08
C ILE A 112 -3.52 -18.31 5.24
N PHE A 113 -2.82 -19.36 5.69
CA PHE A 113 -3.36 -20.69 5.89
C PHE A 113 -2.96 -21.23 7.26
N TYR A 114 -3.88 -21.99 7.87
CA TYR A 114 -3.59 -22.93 8.94
C TYR A 114 -3.99 -24.33 8.48
N PHE A 115 -3.03 -25.26 8.51
CA PHE A 115 -3.19 -26.61 7.96
C PHE A 115 -2.84 -27.71 8.98
N GLY A 116 -2.87 -27.37 10.27
CA GLY A 116 -2.62 -28.29 11.38
C GLY A 116 -1.33 -29.07 11.17
N THR A 117 -1.42 -30.40 11.21
CA THR A 117 -0.26 -31.31 11.18
C THR A 117 0.03 -31.90 9.79
N LYS A 118 -0.62 -31.40 8.73
CA LYS A 118 -0.59 -32.00 7.38
C LYS A 118 0.80 -32.35 6.85
N TYR A 119 1.79 -31.50 7.12
CA TYR A 119 3.18 -31.69 6.69
C TYR A 119 4.03 -32.31 7.80
N SER A 120 3.88 -31.83 9.04
CA SER A 120 4.68 -32.27 10.18
C SER A 120 4.51 -33.75 10.49
N GLU A 121 3.30 -34.32 10.37
CA GLU A 121 3.05 -35.76 10.51
C GLU A 121 3.88 -36.59 9.52
N LYS A 122 3.90 -36.17 8.24
CA LYS A 122 4.58 -36.91 7.17
C LYS A 122 6.09 -36.78 7.23
N LEU A 123 6.58 -35.66 7.77
CA LEU A 123 8.01 -35.36 7.88
C LEU A 123 8.60 -35.77 9.24
N GLY A 124 7.79 -36.23 10.19
CA GLY A 124 8.23 -36.56 11.55
C GLY A 124 8.71 -35.34 12.33
N ALA A 125 8.06 -34.19 12.12
CA ALA A 125 8.40 -32.93 12.80
C ALA A 125 7.67 -32.82 14.13
N ASP A 126 8.34 -33.28 15.18
CA ASP A 126 7.78 -33.40 16.52
C ASP A 126 8.62 -32.66 17.57
N VAL A 127 7.95 -32.22 18.64
CA VAL A 127 8.57 -31.57 19.81
C VAL A 127 8.11 -32.25 21.10
N ILE A 128 8.85 -32.03 22.20
CA ILE A 128 8.42 -32.45 23.54
C ILE A 128 7.60 -31.32 24.15
N GLY A 129 6.35 -31.61 24.51
CA GLY A 129 5.44 -30.67 25.15
C GLY A 129 5.69 -30.49 26.64
N PRO A 130 4.98 -29.55 27.30
CA PRO A 130 5.11 -29.28 28.73
C PRO A 130 4.77 -30.46 29.65
N ASP A 131 4.06 -31.47 29.14
CA ASP A 131 3.70 -32.71 29.83
C ASP A 131 4.66 -33.89 29.53
N ASP A 132 5.84 -33.58 28.98
CA ASP A 132 6.87 -34.52 28.51
C ASP A 132 6.39 -35.48 27.41
N ARG A 133 5.26 -35.18 26.76
CA ARG A 133 4.75 -35.97 25.63
C ARG A 133 5.23 -35.43 24.31
N LYS A 134 5.39 -36.35 23.36
CA LYS A 134 5.70 -36.02 21.98
C LYS A 134 4.46 -35.43 21.31
N VAL A 135 4.57 -34.22 20.79
CA VAL A 135 3.51 -33.49 20.07
C VAL A 135 4.00 -33.18 18.66
N THR A 136 3.20 -33.52 17.66
CA THR A 136 3.46 -33.17 16.26
C THR A 136 3.11 -31.70 16.05
N VAL A 137 4.02 -30.94 15.43
CA VAL A 137 3.90 -29.48 15.34
C VAL A 137 2.71 -29.06 14.46
N GLU A 138 1.84 -28.20 14.97
CA GLU A 138 0.83 -27.52 14.15
C GLU A 138 1.42 -26.37 13.35
N MET A 139 1.01 -26.24 12.09
CA MET A 139 1.66 -25.36 11.13
C MET A 139 0.66 -24.52 10.33
N GLY A 140 1.17 -23.40 9.83
CA GLY A 140 0.51 -22.53 8.87
C GLY A 140 1.53 -21.92 7.91
N SER A 141 1.04 -21.30 6.85
CA SER A 141 1.88 -20.56 5.89
C SER A 141 1.25 -19.21 5.57
N TYR A 142 2.11 -18.24 5.26
CA TYR A 142 1.72 -16.85 5.04
C TYR A 142 2.50 -16.36 3.82
N GLY A 143 1.80 -16.12 2.70
CA GLY A 143 2.39 -15.57 1.47
C GLY A 143 1.92 -14.14 1.18
N ILE A 144 2.84 -13.24 0.85
CA ILE A 144 2.54 -11.92 0.26
C ILE A 144 3.13 -11.90 -1.15
N GLY A 145 2.33 -11.52 -2.13
CA GLY A 145 2.78 -11.34 -3.51
C GLY A 145 3.58 -10.05 -3.68
N VAL A 146 4.83 -10.00 -3.21
CA VAL A 146 5.63 -8.75 -3.18
C VAL A 146 5.77 -8.09 -4.56
N SER A 147 6.06 -8.87 -5.60
CA SER A 147 6.12 -8.33 -6.98
C SER A 147 4.74 -7.97 -7.53
N ARG A 148 3.69 -8.71 -7.15
CA ARG A 148 2.30 -8.44 -7.53
C ARG A 148 1.79 -7.12 -6.93
N LEU A 149 2.24 -6.76 -5.73
CA LEU A 149 1.87 -5.51 -5.06
C LEU A 149 2.20 -4.27 -5.90
N VAL A 150 3.27 -4.26 -6.68
CA VAL A 150 3.60 -3.12 -7.55
C VAL A 150 2.46 -2.84 -8.53
N GLY A 151 1.98 -3.87 -9.23
CA GLY A 151 0.84 -3.75 -10.13
C GLY A 151 -0.46 -3.44 -9.39
N GLY A 152 -0.69 -4.10 -8.25
CA GLY A 152 -1.87 -3.87 -7.43
C GLY A 152 -2.00 -2.43 -6.91
N ILE A 153 -0.89 -1.81 -6.51
CA ILE A 153 -0.86 -0.41 -6.07
C ILE A 153 -1.17 0.53 -7.24
N ILE A 154 -0.60 0.28 -8.42
CA ILE A 154 -0.86 1.11 -9.61
C ILE A 154 -2.34 1.00 -10.01
N GLU A 155 -2.91 -0.20 -10.06
CA GLU A 155 -4.33 -0.40 -10.38
C GLU A 155 -5.26 0.31 -9.38
N ALA A 156 -4.90 0.32 -8.09
CA ALA A 156 -5.65 1.01 -7.05
C ALA A 156 -5.38 2.53 -6.98
N SER A 157 -4.30 3.03 -7.61
CA SER A 157 -3.81 4.40 -7.44
C SER A 157 -3.19 4.95 -8.72
N HIS A 158 -4.07 5.35 -9.64
CA HIS A 158 -3.70 6.03 -10.88
C HIS A 158 -4.81 7.00 -11.33
N ASP A 159 -4.47 7.85 -12.30
CA ASP A 159 -5.41 8.67 -13.06
C ASP A 159 -5.01 8.70 -14.55
N ASP A 160 -5.70 9.51 -15.35
CA ASP A 160 -5.42 9.67 -16.79
C ASP A 160 -3.99 10.16 -17.09
N ALA A 161 -3.32 10.80 -16.14
CA ALA A 161 -1.96 11.31 -16.30
C ALA A 161 -0.88 10.29 -15.91
N GLY A 162 -1.22 9.27 -15.11
CA GLY A 162 -0.35 8.15 -14.79
C GLY A 162 -0.47 7.68 -13.34
N ILE A 163 0.64 7.17 -12.80
CA ILE A 163 0.68 6.56 -11.47
C ILE A 163 0.48 7.62 -10.37
N ILE A 164 -0.09 7.23 -9.24
CA ILE A 164 -0.09 8.01 -8.00
C ILE A 164 0.49 7.11 -6.90
N TRP A 165 1.77 7.26 -6.57
CA TRP A 165 2.35 6.43 -5.52
C TRP A 165 1.91 6.89 -4.12
N PRO A 166 1.51 5.96 -3.24
CA PRO A 166 1.53 6.19 -1.80
C PRO A 166 2.97 6.50 -1.35
N GLU A 167 3.13 7.46 -0.43
CA GLU A 167 4.47 7.97 -0.06
C GLU A 167 5.43 6.89 0.45
N SER A 168 4.91 5.88 1.15
CA SER A 168 5.69 4.80 1.76
C SER A 168 6.31 3.81 0.77
N VAL A 169 5.87 3.82 -0.48
CA VAL A 169 6.31 2.90 -1.54
C VAL A 169 6.78 3.62 -2.80
N ALA A 170 6.71 4.96 -2.80
CA ALA A 170 7.20 5.76 -3.92
C ALA A 170 8.71 5.56 -4.08
N PRO A 171 9.22 5.48 -5.34
CA PRO A 171 10.66 5.29 -5.58
C PRO A 171 11.50 6.51 -5.17
N PHE A 172 10.87 7.68 -5.12
CA PHE A 172 11.40 8.93 -4.58
C PHE A 172 10.25 9.70 -3.95
N HIS A 173 10.52 10.42 -2.87
CA HIS A 173 9.50 11.21 -2.19
C HIS A 173 9.12 12.47 -2.98
N VAL A 174 10.10 13.09 -3.65
CA VAL A 174 9.89 14.34 -4.42
C VAL A 174 10.67 14.34 -5.74
N GLY A 175 10.00 14.82 -6.80
CA GLY A 175 10.63 15.16 -8.08
C GLY A 175 10.99 16.64 -8.12
N LEU A 176 12.28 16.98 -8.17
CA LEU A 176 12.77 18.35 -8.37
C LEU A 176 12.85 18.65 -9.87
N ILE A 177 12.15 19.68 -10.34
CA ILE A 177 12.04 20.03 -11.76
C ILE A 177 12.70 21.39 -12.01
N ASN A 178 13.80 21.40 -12.77
CA ASN A 178 14.39 22.63 -13.31
C ASN A 178 13.74 23.00 -14.64
N LEU A 179 12.97 24.10 -14.67
CA LEU A 179 12.28 24.56 -15.87
C LEU A 179 13.19 25.24 -16.91
N LYS A 180 14.44 25.54 -16.55
CA LYS A 180 15.43 26.15 -17.44
C LYS A 180 16.83 25.59 -17.16
N ALA A 181 16.98 24.28 -17.34
CA ALA A 181 18.29 23.62 -17.27
C ALA A 181 19.31 24.31 -18.20
N GLY A 182 20.53 24.51 -17.69
CA GLY A 182 21.62 25.22 -18.38
C GLY A 182 21.66 26.73 -18.11
N ASP A 183 20.66 27.29 -17.41
CA ASP A 183 20.72 28.65 -16.89
C ASP A 183 21.38 28.65 -15.51
N ALA A 184 22.49 29.39 -15.41
CA ALA A 184 23.35 29.39 -14.22
C ALA A 184 22.60 29.71 -12.91
N LYS A 185 21.52 30.49 -12.96
CA LYS A 185 20.76 30.85 -11.76
C LYS A 185 19.81 29.73 -11.33
N THR A 186 19.06 29.15 -12.26
CA THR A 186 18.15 28.03 -11.94
C THR A 186 18.90 26.74 -11.64
N ASP A 187 20.04 26.51 -12.29
CA ASP A 187 20.90 25.36 -12.01
C ASP A 187 21.47 25.45 -10.59
N ALA A 188 22.09 26.58 -10.23
CA ALA A 188 22.64 26.76 -8.88
C ALA A 188 21.59 26.66 -7.77
N ALA A 189 20.38 27.19 -8.03
CA ALA A 189 19.29 27.12 -7.06
C ALA A 189 18.68 25.71 -6.95
N CYS A 190 18.57 24.95 -8.05
CA CYS A 190 18.15 23.55 -7.97
C CYS A 190 19.18 22.68 -7.26
N GLU A 191 20.48 22.89 -7.51
CA GLU A 191 21.56 22.17 -6.82
C GLU A 191 21.55 22.43 -5.30
N ASP A 192 21.31 23.67 -4.86
CA ASP A 192 21.14 24.00 -3.44
C ASP A 192 19.93 23.27 -2.83
N LEU A 193 18.77 23.33 -3.50
CA LEU A 193 17.55 22.64 -3.06
C LEU A 193 17.77 21.13 -2.96
N TYR A 194 18.39 20.53 -3.97
CA TYR A 194 18.70 19.11 -4.01
C TYR A 194 19.59 18.71 -2.83
N ALA A 195 20.69 19.43 -2.60
CA ALA A 195 21.59 19.17 -1.50
C ALA A 195 20.91 19.32 -0.13
N ARG A 196 20.06 20.33 0.04
CA ARG A 196 19.31 20.56 1.29
C ARG A 196 18.29 19.46 1.58
N LEU A 197 17.55 19.02 0.56
CA LEU A 197 16.60 17.91 0.67
C LEU A 197 17.31 16.60 1.01
N GLN A 198 18.42 16.30 0.32
CA GLN A 198 19.23 15.11 0.63
C GLN A 198 19.83 15.17 2.04
N ALA A 199 20.32 16.32 2.47
CA ALA A 199 20.84 16.51 3.84
C ALA A 199 19.75 16.31 4.91
N ALA A 200 18.48 16.52 4.55
CA ALA A 200 17.33 16.23 5.40
C ALA A 200 16.82 14.77 5.29
N GLY A 201 17.50 13.91 4.52
CA GLY A 201 17.15 12.49 4.36
C GLY A 201 15.99 12.24 3.38
N ILE A 202 15.61 13.24 2.58
CA ILE A 202 14.56 13.10 1.57
C ILE A 202 15.12 12.47 0.30
N GLU A 203 14.42 11.47 -0.23
CA GLU A 203 14.72 10.84 -1.51
C GLU A 203 14.23 11.75 -2.65
N VAL A 204 15.16 12.29 -3.44
CA VAL A 204 14.89 13.26 -4.50
C VAL A 204 15.26 12.72 -5.87
N LEU A 205 14.32 12.76 -6.82
CA LEU A 205 14.61 12.63 -8.24
C LEU A 205 14.79 14.02 -8.84
N TYR A 206 16.00 14.37 -9.25
CA TYR A 206 16.27 15.65 -9.91
C TYR A 206 16.18 15.50 -11.44
N ASP A 207 15.23 16.22 -12.06
CA ASP A 207 15.13 16.37 -13.50
C ASP A 207 15.88 17.63 -13.98
N ASP A 208 17.18 17.44 -14.19
CA ASP A 208 18.17 18.42 -14.66
C ASP A 208 18.32 18.42 -16.20
N ARG A 209 17.60 17.56 -16.90
CA ARG A 209 17.71 17.40 -18.36
C ARG A 209 17.28 18.67 -19.11
N GLU A 210 17.89 18.94 -20.25
CA GLU A 210 17.35 19.96 -21.17
C GLU A 210 15.99 19.50 -21.74
N GLY A 211 15.01 20.40 -21.80
CA GLY A 211 13.69 20.04 -22.31
C GLY A 211 12.62 21.11 -22.08
N ARG A 212 11.44 20.92 -22.67
CA ARG A 212 10.31 21.83 -22.47
C ARG A 212 9.61 21.49 -21.15
N ALA A 213 9.17 22.52 -20.42
CA ALA A 213 8.43 22.37 -19.16
C ALA A 213 7.28 21.34 -19.25
N GLY A 214 6.47 21.41 -20.32
CA GLY A 214 5.34 20.49 -20.50
C GLY A 214 5.75 19.01 -20.60
N GLN A 215 6.92 18.71 -21.17
CA GLN A 215 7.43 17.34 -21.22
C GLN A 215 7.85 16.87 -19.82
N LYS A 216 8.58 17.69 -19.09
CA LYS A 216 9.00 17.38 -17.71
C LYS A 216 7.79 17.13 -16.80
N PHE A 217 6.75 17.95 -16.92
CA PHE A 217 5.51 17.75 -16.16
C PHE A 217 4.80 16.45 -16.53
N ALA A 218 4.66 16.15 -17.82
CA ALA A 218 4.02 14.90 -18.26
C ALA A 218 4.78 13.66 -17.78
N GLU A 219 6.11 13.67 -17.85
CA GLU A 219 6.93 12.55 -17.38
C GLU A 219 6.87 12.39 -15.85
N MET A 220 6.89 13.49 -15.10
CA MET A 220 6.78 13.48 -13.63
C MET A 220 5.39 13.06 -13.14
N ASP A 221 4.33 13.45 -13.86
CA ASP A 221 2.96 12.98 -13.59
C ASP A 221 2.80 11.49 -13.92
N LEU A 222 3.41 11.03 -15.01
CA LEU A 222 3.38 9.64 -15.45
C LEU A 222 4.01 8.69 -14.42
N ILE A 223 5.20 9.02 -13.92
CA ILE A 223 5.92 8.17 -12.95
C ILE A 223 5.35 8.28 -11.52
N GLY A 224 4.56 9.34 -11.24
CA GLY A 224 3.69 9.38 -10.08
C GLY A 224 4.32 9.69 -8.73
N LEU A 225 5.44 10.43 -8.67
CA LEU A 225 6.06 10.79 -7.40
C LEU A 225 5.11 11.63 -6.54
N PRO A 226 5.03 11.44 -5.20
CA PRO A 226 4.05 12.11 -4.35
C PRO A 226 4.09 13.63 -4.43
N TRP A 227 5.29 14.18 -4.52
CA TRP A 227 5.54 15.62 -4.59
C TRP A 227 6.34 16.01 -5.83
N GLN A 228 6.02 17.16 -6.40
CA GLN A 228 6.85 17.83 -7.40
C GLN A 228 7.25 19.20 -6.87
N LEU A 229 8.55 19.47 -6.83
CA LEU A 229 9.13 20.76 -6.47
C LEU A 229 9.65 21.42 -7.74
N ILE A 230 9.06 22.54 -8.13
CA ILE A 230 9.25 23.13 -9.45
C ILE A 230 9.94 24.48 -9.30
N LEU A 231 11.08 24.63 -9.98
CA LEU A 231 11.83 25.88 -10.02
C LEU A 231 12.03 26.36 -11.45
N GLY A 232 11.62 27.60 -11.71
CA GLY A 232 11.92 28.33 -12.95
C GLY A 232 12.53 29.70 -12.69
N PRO A 233 12.90 30.45 -13.74
CA PRO A 233 13.62 31.71 -13.61
C PRO A 233 12.93 32.74 -12.71
N ARG A 234 11.60 32.88 -12.83
CA ARG A 234 10.80 33.80 -11.98
C ARG A 234 10.83 33.40 -10.51
N GLY A 235 10.69 32.11 -10.22
CA GLY A 235 10.79 31.59 -8.85
C GLY A 235 12.18 31.84 -8.27
N ALA A 236 13.23 31.57 -9.05
CA ALA A 236 14.61 31.84 -8.64
C ALA A 236 14.91 33.35 -8.45
N GLU A 237 14.22 34.23 -9.16
CA GLU A 237 14.28 35.68 -8.96
C GLU A 237 13.57 36.15 -7.70
N ASN A 238 12.40 35.58 -7.42
CA ASN A 238 11.54 35.99 -6.31
C ASN A 238 11.84 35.22 -5.01
N GLY A 239 12.72 34.22 -5.04
CA GLY A 239 13.05 33.38 -3.89
C GLY A 239 11.94 32.41 -3.51
N VAL A 240 11.20 31.90 -4.50
CA VAL A 240 10.05 31.00 -4.32
C VAL A 240 10.15 29.78 -5.24
N VAL A 241 9.45 28.72 -4.84
CA VAL A 241 9.29 27.45 -5.55
C VAL A 241 7.82 27.09 -5.61
N GLU A 242 7.39 26.40 -6.65
CA GLU A 242 6.05 25.82 -6.71
C GLU A 242 6.11 24.37 -6.20
N LEU A 243 5.34 24.06 -5.16
CA LEU A 243 5.17 22.71 -4.64
C LEU A 243 3.81 22.17 -5.11
N LYS A 244 3.83 21.01 -5.75
CA LYS A 244 2.63 20.31 -6.22
C LYS A 244 2.51 18.95 -5.52
N ASN A 245 1.30 18.64 -5.05
CA ASN A 245 0.93 17.31 -4.58
C ASN A 245 0.36 16.49 -5.75
N ARG A 246 0.91 15.31 -6.04
CA ARG A 246 0.51 14.49 -7.20
C ARG A 246 -0.89 13.91 -7.09
N ALA A 247 -1.31 13.51 -5.88
CA ALA A 247 -2.60 12.87 -5.66
C ALA A 247 -3.77 13.85 -5.78
N SER A 248 -3.64 15.05 -5.20
CA SER A 248 -4.69 16.08 -5.20
C SER A 248 -4.60 17.06 -6.37
N GLY A 249 -3.44 17.16 -7.01
CA GLY A 249 -3.14 18.19 -8.01
C GLY A 249 -2.99 19.61 -7.45
N ALA A 250 -3.08 19.79 -6.13
CA ALA A 250 -2.94 21.08 -5.46
C ALA A 250 -1.52 21.65 -5.68
N ARG A 251 -1.45 22.96 -5.92
CA ARG A 251 -0.21 23.70 -6.17
C ARG A 251 -0.15 24.93 -5.30
N GLU A 252 1.03 25.19 -4.73
CA GLU A 252 1.26 26.32 -3.85
C GLU A 252 2.64 26.94 -4.17
N GLU A 253 2.70 28.26 -4.31
CA GLU A 253 3.97 29.00 -4.42
C GLU A 253 4.44 29.37 -3.00
N ILE A 254 5.58 28.83 -2.58
CA ILE A 254 6.09 28.92 -1.21
C ILE A 254 7.60 29.17 -1.22
N SER A 255 8.18 29.51 -0.05
CA SER A 255 9.64 29.61 0.06
C SER A 255 10.29 28.22 0.06
N PRO A 256 11.57 28.11 -0.36
CA PRO A 256 12.39 26.90 -0.22
C PRO A 256 12.36 26.29 1.19
N GLU A 257 12.39 27.13 2.23
CA GLU A 257 12.37 26.69 3.63
C GLU A 257 11.03 26.05 4.00
N SER A 258 9.92 26.66 3.56
CA SER A 258 8.58 26.10 3.78
C SER A 258 8.37 24.80 3.01
N ALA A 259 8.90 24.70 1.78
CA ALA A 259 8.86 23.46 1.03
C ALA A 259 9.63 22.34 1.73
N LEU A 260 10.84 22.61 2.21
CA LEU A 260 11.65 21.66 2.96
C LEU A 260 10.95 21.19 4.24
N ALA A 261 10.37 22.13 5.01
CA ALA A 261 9.64 21.79 6.23
C ALA A 261 8.44 20.87 5.94
N ARG A 262 7.69 21.14 4.86
CA ARG A 262 6.53 20.32 4.49
C ARG A 262 6.89 18.93 4.00
N LEU A 263 8.04 18.79 3.33
CA LEU A 263 8.53 17.49 2.82
C LEU A 263 9.22 16.65 3.90
N THR A 264 9.54 17.22 5.07
CA THR A 264 10.23 16.51 6.17
C THR A 264 9.29 16.03 7.28
N GLY A 265 8.04 16.51 7.30
CA GLY A 265 7.04 16.16 8.31
C GLY A 265 7.02 17.10 9.50
#